data_AF-A0A392WCE2-F1
#
_entry.id   AF-A0A392WCE2-F1
#
_cell.length_a   1.000
_cell.length_b   1.000
_cell.length_c   1.000
_cell.angle_alpha   90.00
_cell.angle_beta   90.00
_cell.angle_gamma   90.00
#
_symmetry.space_group_name_H-M   'P 1'
#
loop_
_entity.id
_entity.type
_entity.pdbx_description
1 polymer ?
#
loop_
_entity_poly.entity_id
_entity_poly.type
_entity_poly.pdbx_seq_one_letter_code
_entity_poly.pdbx_strand_id
1 'polypeptide(L)' 'MGQDANAWCAYHRCKGHDTENCFKLRDLIEDLIKSGHMRKFLEDAANGHIALPKQERY' A
#
# COMPACT_ATOMS: atom_id res chain seq x y z
N MET A 1 16.88 -15.90 3.89
CA MET A 1 15.71 -15.04 4.14
C MET A 1 14.48 -15.92 4.01
N GLY A 2 13.79 -16.15 5.13
CA GLY A 2 12.74 -17.15 5.25
C GLY A 2 11.59 -16.84 4.30
N GLN A 3 11.32 -17.75 3.37
CA GLN A 3 10.05 -17.80 2.69
C GLN A 3 9.12 -18.52 3.66
N ASP A 4 8.36 -17.77 4.43
CA ASP A 4 7.26 -18.34 5.18
C ASP A 4 6.25 -18.85 4.15
N ALA A 5 6.33 -20.14 3.82
CA ALA A 5 5.49 -20.78 2.81
C ALA A 5 4.00 -20.67 3.12
N ASN A 6 3.66 -20.31 4.36
CA ASN A 6 2.32 -20.07 4.85
C ASN A 6 1.92 -18.58 4.87
N ALA A 7 2.83 -17.67 4.52
CA ALA A 7 2.54 -16.25 4.45
C ALA A 7 1.75 -15.91 3.17
N TRP A 8 0.75 -15.04 3.34
CA TRP A 8 -0.17 -14.63 2.29
C TRP A 8 -0.08 -13.12 2.07
N CYS A 9 0.23 -12.71 0.84
CA CYS A 9 0.25 -11.31 0.46
C CYS A 9 -1.14 -10.92 0.01
N ALA A 10 -1.81 -10.02 0.73
CA ALA A 10 -3.14 -9.53 0.34
C ALA A 10 -3.08 -8.65 -0.92
N TYR A 11 -1.96 -7.96 -1.12
CA TYR A 11 -1.72 -7.08 -2.26
C TYR A 11 -1.58 -7.87 -3.58
N HIS A 12 -0.80 -8.95 -3.57
CA HIS A 12 -0.62 -9.81 -4.74
C HIS A 12 -1.58 -11.01 -4.80
N ARG A 13 -2.34 -11.25 -3.71
CA ARG A 13 -3.19 -12.43 -3.52
C ARG A 13 -2.45 -13.74 -3.83
N CYS A 14 -1.21 -13.84 -3.32
CA CYS A 14 -0.34 -14.98 -3.54
C CYS A 14 0.29 -15.47 -2.23
N LYS A 15 0.64 -16.76 -2.19
CA LYS A 15 1.42 -17.37 -1.09
C LYS A 15 2.92 -17.16 -1.29
N GLY A 16 3.67 -17.14 -0.19
CA GLY A 16 5.14 -17.14 -0.17
C GLY A 16 5.77 -15.92 0.50
N HIS A 17 5.01 -14.84 0.67
CA HIS A 17 5.35 -13.69 1.49
C HIS A 17 4.07 -13.02 1.99
N ASP A 18 4.15 -12.32 3.11
CA ASP A 18 3.06 -11.50 3.64
C ASP A 18 3.06 -10.10 3.02
N THR A 19 2.01 -9.33 3.28
CA THR A 19 1.90 -7.96 2.75
C THR A 19 3.00 -7.04 3.29
N GLU A 20 3.48 -7.24 4.52
CA GLU A 20 4.51 -6.40 5.15
C GLU A 20 5.90 -6.68 4.57
N ASN A 21 6.17 -7.93 4.23
CA ASN A 21 7.40 -8.39 3.61
C ASN A 21 7.36 -8.36 2.07
N CYS A 22 6.33 -7.72 1.50
CA CYS A 22 6.21 -7.53 0.07
C CYS A 22 7.16 -6.43 -0.41
N PHE A 23 8.31 -6.86 -0.94
CA PHE A 23 9.33 -5.95 -1.48
C PHE A 23 8.77 -4.98 -2.54
N LYS A 24 7.90 -5.46 -3.44
CA LYS A 24 7.28 -4.60 -4.46
C LYS A 24 6.36 -3.54 -3.84
N LEU A 25 5.60 -3.90 -2.81
CA LEU A 25 4.73 -2.94 -2.12
C LEU A 25 5.56 -1.89 -1.39
N ARG A 26 6.63 -2.31 -0.71
CA ARG A 26 7.55 -1.39 -0.04
C ARG A 26 8.23 -0.44 -1.02
N ASP A 27 8.75 -0.97 -2.13
CA ASP A 27 9.39 -0.18 -3.18
C ASP A 27 8.43 0.83 -3.81
N LEU A 28 7.17 0.42 -4.06
CA LEU A 28 6.11 1.32 -4.51
C LEU A 28 5.83 2.44 -3.50
N ILE A 29 5.76 2.12 -2.20
CA ILE A 29 5.58 3.13 -1.15
C ILE A 29 6.79 4.09 -1.11
N GLU A 30 8.01 3.57 -1.21
CA GLU A 30 9.23 4.38 -1.25
C GLU A 30 9.28 5.30 -2.48
N ASP A 31 8.87 4.82 -3.65
CA ASP A 31 8.77 5.62 -4.87
C ASP A 31 7.65 6.68 -4.79
N LEU A 32 6.52 6.35 -4.16
CA LEU A 32 5.45 7.32 -3.88
C LEU A 32 5.95 8.43 -2.93
N ILE A 33 6.75 8.08 -1.92
CA ILE A 33 7.40 9.04 -1.02
C ILE A 33 8.39 9.91 -1.80
N LYS A 34 9.30 9.31 -2.57
CA LYS A 34 10.36 10.01 -3.32
C LYS A 34 9.82 10.91 -4.42
N SER A 35 8.77 10.48 -5.11
CA SER A 35 8.16 11.25 -6.20
C SER A 35 7.45 12.53 -5.73
N GLY A 36 7.34 12.77 -4.42
CA GLY A 36 6.68 13.96 -3.87
C GLY A 36 5.15 13.96 -4.04
N HIS A 37 4.60 12.98 -4.78
CA HIS A 37 3.17 12.74 -4.89
C HIS A 37 2.56 12.33 -3.56
N MET A 38 3.31 11.62 -2.70
CA MET A 38 2.79 11.29 -1.37
C MET A 38 2.58 12.53 -0.50
N ARG A 39 3.44 13.57 -0.63
CA ARG A 39 3.22 14.83 0.09
C ARG A 39 1.91 15.48 -0.35
N LYS A 40 1.68 15.57 -1.66
CA LYS A 40 0.43 16.13 -2.21
C LYS A 40 -0.79 15.29 -1.81
N PHE A 41 -0.67 13.97 -1.83
CA PHE A 41 -1.71 13.06 -1.34
C PHE A 41 -1.98 13.26 0.15
N LEU A 42 -0.96 13.37 1.00
CA LEU A 42 -1.13 13.66 2.43
C LEU A 42 -1.74 15.04 2.68
N GLU A 43 -1.36 16.04 1.88
CA GLU A 43 -1.94 17.38 1.92
C GLU A 43 -3.42 17.32 1.51
N ASP A 44 -3.74 16.64 0.41
CA ASP A 44 -5.12 16.40 -0.02
C ASP A 44 -5.90 15.56 1.02
N ALA A 45 -5.24 14.64 1.73
CA ALA A 45 -5.83 13.84 2.83
C ALA A 45 -6.19 14.73 4.01
N ALA A 46 -5.25 15.56 4.43
CA ALA A 46 -5.38 16.48 5.54
C ALA A 46 -6.42 17.56 5.23
N ASN A 47 -6.50 18.00 3.97
CA ASN A 47 -7.49 18.95 3.48
C ASN A 47 -8.85 18.31 3.16
N GLY A 48 -9.01 16.99 3.34
CA GLY A 48 -10.28 16.29 3.07
C GLY A 48 -10.68 16.23 1.59
N HIS A 49 -9.75 16.54 0.68
CA HIS A 49 -9.93 16.49 -0.76
C HIS A 49 -9.67 15.10 -1.36
N ILE A 50 -9.12 14.15 -0.59
CA ILE A 50 -9.17 12.75 -1.00
C ILE A 50 -10.64 12.32 -0.95
N ALA A 51 -11.28 12.31 -2.12
CA ALA A 51 -12.44 11.48 -2.37
C ALA A 51 -11.99 10.02 -2.30
N LEU A 52 -11.79 9.51 -1.07
CA LEU A 52 -11.77 8.08 -0.82
C LEU A 52 -13.07 7.57 -1.46
N PRO A 53 -13.02 6.57 -2.36
CA PRO A 53 -14.25 5.97 -2.85
C PRO A 53 -15.07 5.63 -1.62
N LYS A 54 -16.20 6.31 -1.44
CA LYS A 54 -17.08 6.08 -0.30
C LYS A 54 -17.37 4.60 -0.34
N GLN A 55 -16.86 3.86 0.64
CA GLN A 55 -17.21 2.47 0.81
C GLN A 55 -18.72 2.47 1.03
N GLU A 56 -19.46 2.21 -0.03
CA GLU A 56 -20.90 2.09 0.00
C GLU A 56 -21.19 0.93 0.94
N ARG A 57 -21.62 1.28 2.16
CA ARG A 57 -21.96 0.31 3.19
C ARG A 57 -23.24 -0.36 2.72
N TYR A 58 -23.10 -1.53 2.12
CA TYR A 58 -24.18 -2.52 2.08
C TYR A 58 -24.35 -3.15 3.46
#